data_AF-A0A951EVY3-F1
#
_entry.id   AF-A0A951EVY3-F1
#
_cell.length_a   1.000
_cell.length_b   1.000
_cell.length_c   1.000
_cell.angle_alpha   90.00
_cell.angle_beta   90.00
_cell.angle_gamma   90.00
#
_symmetry.space_group_name_H-M   'P 1'
#
loop_
_entity.id
_entity.type
_entity.pdbx_description
1 polymer ?
#
loop_
_entity_poly.entity_id
_entity_poly.type
_entity_poly.pdbx_seq_one_letter_code
_entity_poly.pdbx_strand_id
1 'polypeptide(L)' 'RNPRFDQIHSTAELFPHTLREIEHFFAIYKELEGKNTEMRGWRSNTEAHQLIESTRARYLRESRSRQATR' A
#
# COMPACT_ATOMS: atom_id res chain seq x y z
N ARG A 1 8.91 1.86 -18.00
CA ARG A 1 9.21 0.56 -17.36
C ARG A 1 10.68 0.57 -16.96
N ASN A 2 11.04 0.14 -15.74
CA ASN A 2 12.43 0.11 -15.28
C ASN A 2 12.92 -1.36 -15.21
N PRO A 3 13.90 -1.77 -16.05
CA PRO A 3 14.36 -3.16 -16.13
C PRO A 3 14.88 -3.74 -14.81
N ARG A 4 15.33 -2.88 -13.89
CA ARG A 4 15.83 -3.30 -12.56
C ARG A 4 14.78 -4.02 -11.72
N PHE A 5 13.49 -3.83 -12.03
CA PHE A 5 12.38 -4.43 -11.30
C PHE A 5 11.70 -5.57 -12.07
N ASP A 6 12.21 -5.96 -13.24
CA ASP A 6 11.55 -6.97 -14.07
C ASP A 6 11.53 -8.36 -13.44
N GLN A 7 12.45 -8.65 -12.52
CA GLN A 7 12.57 -9.92 -11.80
C GLN A 7 11.99 -9.85 -10.37
N ILE A 8 11.40 -8.73 -9.98
CA ILE A 8 10.82 -8.55 -8.64
C ILE A 8 9.31 -8.78 -8.74
N HIS A 9 8.85 -9.84 -8.10
CA HIS A 9 7.46 -10.29 -8.06
C HIS A 9 6.88 -10.29 -6.64
N SER A 10 7.73 -10.15 -5.63
CA SER A 10 7.37 -10.11 -4.21
C SER A 10 8.32 -9.24 -3.39
N THR A 11 7.90 -8.87 -2.19
CA THR A 11 8.75 -8.13 -1.24
C THR A 11 9.95 -8.93 -0.76
N ALA A 12 9.90 -10.27 -0.83
CA ALA A 12 11.01 -11.14 -0.43
C ALA A 12 12.22 -11.05 -1.38
N GLU A 13 12.00 -10.59 -2.62
CA GLU A 13 13.05 -10.39 -3.62
C GLU A 13 13.66 -8.98 -3.56
N LEU A 14 13.14 -8.10 -2.69
CA LEU A 14 13.73 -6.80 -2.42
C LEU A 14 14.91 -6.93 -1.46
N PHE A 15 15.84 -5.99 -1.54
CA PHE A 15 16.90 -5.92 -0.54
C PHE A 15 16.31 -5.63 0.86
N PRO A 16 16.74 -6.34 1.92
CA PRO A 16 16.18 -6.17 3.25
C PRO A 16 16.29 -4.74 3.81
N HIS A 17 17.30 -3.96 3.40
CA HIS A 17 17.43 -2.57 3.82
C HIS A 17 16.34 -1.68 3.22
N THR A 18 15.89 -1.94 1.99
CA THR A 18 14.81 -1.18 1.35
C THR A 18 13.52 -1.26 2.16
N LEU A 19 13.15 -2.46 2.64
CA LEU A 19 11.96 -2.63 3.48
C LEU A 19 12.10 -1.87 4.81
N ARG A 20 13.27 -1.95 5.46
CA ARG A 20 13.54 -1.25 6.73
C ARG A 20 13.52 0.27 6.58
N GLU A 21 14.04 0.80 5.48
CA GLU A 21 14.01 2.24 5.20
C GLU A 21 12.57 2.74 5.03
N ILE A 22 11.74 1.99 4.30
CA ILE A 22 10.32 2.34 4.12
C ILE A 22 9.57 2.25 5.47
N GLU A 23 9.81 1.20 6.26
CA GLU A 23 9.23 1.06 7.60
C GLU A 23 9.61 2.24 8.50
N HIS A 24 10.90 2.58 8.55
CA HIS A 24 11.39 3.68 9.38
C HIS A 24 10.81 5.02 8.95
N PHE A 25 10.74 5.29 7.64
CA PHE A 25 10.10 6.49 7.12
C PHE A 25 8.68 6.64 7.64
N PHE A 26 7.84 5.61 7.48
CA PHE A 26 6.44 5.67 7.93
C PHE A 26 6.27 5.67 9.45
N ALA A 27 7.26 5.22 10.22
CA ALA A 27 7.25 5.33 11.67
C ALA A 27 7.42 6.77 12.17
N ILE A 28 8.16 7.63 11.46
CA ILE A 28 8.54 8.96 11.96
C ILE A 28 8.02 10.14 11.13
N TYR A 29 7.51 9.92 9.90
CA TYR A 29 7.24 11.04 8.97
C TYR A 29 6.23 12.08 9.46
N LYS A 30 5.45 11.74 10.50
CA LYS A 30 4.41 12.58 11.11
C LYS A 30 4.72 13.03 12.53
N GLU A 31 5.91 12.73 13.03
CA GLU A 31 6.30 13.05 14.41
C GLU A 31 6.23 14.56 14.69
N LEU A 32 6.68 15.39 13.73
CA LEU A 32 6.60 16.86 13.84
C LEU A 32 5.17 17.42 13.76
N GLU A 33 4.22 16.64 13.26
CA GLU A 33 2.78 16.98 13.31
C GLU A 33 2.14 16.59 14.65
N GLY A 34 2.89 15.98 15.58
CA GLY A 34 2.37 15.44 16.83
C GLY A 34 1.46 14.23 16.65
N LYS A 35 1.55 13.53 15.51
CA LYS A 35 0.74 12.35 15.18
C LYS A 35 1.59 11.09 15.23
N ASN A 36 1.03 10.03 15.79
CA ASN A 36 1.66 8.72 15.82
C ASN A 36 1.13 7.83 14.69
N THR A 37 2.04 7.11 14.04
CA THR A 37 1.75 6.11 13.02
C THR A 37 2.36 4.77 13.41
N GLU A 38 1.66 3.69 13.09
CA GLU A 38 2.09 2.33 13.41
C GLU A 38 2.12 1.50 12.12
N MET A 39 3.25 0.85 11.84
CA MET A 39 3.33 -0.19 10.81
C MET A 39 3.11 -1.56 11.43
N ARG A 40 2.24 -2.36 10.80
CA ARG A 40 1.91 -3.74 11.22
C ARG A 40 2.54 -4.78 10.29
N GLY A 41 3.81 -4.53 9.96
CA GLY A 41 4.61 -5.35 9.05
C GLY A 41 4.15 -5.33 7.59
N TRP A 42 4.80 -6.17 6.79
CA TRP A 42 4.49 -6.35 5.37
C TRP A 42 3.50 -7.50 5.14
N ARG A 43 2.63 -7.32 4.14
CA ARG A 43 1.68 -8.33 3.67
C ARG A 43 2.12 -8.92 2.34
N SER A 44 1.57 -10.07 1.99
CA SER A 44 1.89 -10.75 0.74
C SER A 44 1.39 -9.98 -0.49
N ASN A 45 1.99 -10.26 -1.65
CA ASN A 45 1.51 -9.70 -2.92
C ASN A 45 0.04 -10.11 -3.20
N THR A 46 -0.34 -11.34 -2.83
CA THR A 46 -1.73 -11.80 -2.95
C THR A 46 -2.70 -10.95 -2.13
N GLU A 47 -2.38 -10.66 -0.87
CA GLU A 47 -3.20 -9.77 -0.03
C GLU A 47 -3.27 -8.35 -0.62
N ALA A 48 -2.17 -7.84 -1.17
CA ALA A 48 -2.15 -6.54 -1.84
C ALA A 48 -3.10 -6.51 -3.05
N HIS A 49 -3.06 -7.52 -3.93
CA HIS A 49 -3.98 -7.63 -5.07
C HIS A 49 -5.44 -7.72 -4.64
N GLN A 50 -5.75 -8.52 -3.61
CA GLN A 50 -7.11 -8.62 -3.07
C GLN A 50 -7.61 -7.28 -2.52
N LEU A 51 -6.74 -6.52 -1.84
CA LEU A 51 -7.08 -5.20 -1.34
C LEU A 51 -7.36 -4.21 -2.48
N ILE A 52 -6.56 -4.23 -3.55
CA ILE A 52 -6.77 -3.39 -4.74
C ILE A 52 -8.15 -3.69 -5.37
N GLU A 53 -8.47 -4.96 -5.60
CA GLU A 53 -9.74 -5.34 -6.22
C GLU A 53 -10.94 -4.98 -5.35
N SER A 54 -10.86 -5.27 -4.04
CA SER A 54 -11.95 -4.98 -3.10
C SER A 54 -12.21 -3.48 -2.95
N THR A 55 -11.14 -2.66 -2.89
CA THR A 55 -11.25 -1.20 -2.80
C THR A 55 -11.76 -0.59 -4.10
N ARG A 56 -11.33 -1.09 -5.26
CA ARG A 56 -11.85 -0.71 -6.58
C ARG A 56 -13.34 -1.01 -6.69
N ALA A 57 -13.76 -2.21 -6.30
CA ALA A 57 -15.17 -2.59 -6.30
C ALA A 57 -16.01 -1.70 -5.38
N ARG A 58 -15.50 -1.37 -4.18
CA ARG A 58 -16.15 -0.43 -3.25
C ARG A 58 -16.32 0.95 -3.88
N TYR A 59 -15.26 1.51 -4.45
CA TYR A 59 -15.31 2.82 -5.12
C TYR A 59 -16.38 2.86 -6.22
N LEU A 60 -16.43 1.84 -7.09
CA LEU A 60 -17.41 1.77 -8.19
C LEU A 60 -18.85 1.61 -7.69
N ARG A 61 -19.07 0.94 -6.55
CA ARG A 61 -20.40 0.86 -5.93
C ARG A 61 -20.83 2.22 -5.40
N GLU A 62 -19.95 2.89 -4.64
CA GLU A 62 -20.23 4.21 -4.07
C GLU A 62 -20.40 5.29 -5.16
N SER A 63 -19.63 5.22 -6.24
CA SER A 63 -19.76 6.14 -7.37
C SER A 63 -21.12 5.99 -8.06
N ARG A 64 -21.59 4.76 -8.26
CA ARG A 64 -22.92 4.48 -8.82
C ARG A 64 -24.04 4.92 -7.90
N SER A 65 -23.93 4.67 -6.59
CA SER A 65 -24.95 5.13 -5.64
C SER A 65 -25.02 6.66 -5.58
N ARG A 66 -23.88 7.36 -5.61
CA ARG A 66 -23.84 8.84 -5.66
C ARG A 66 -24.45 9.40 -6.94
N GLN A 67 -24.32 8.71 -8.08
CA GLN A 67 -24.96 9.09 -9.34
C GLN A 67 -26.46 8.83 -9.35
N ALA A 68 -26.94 7.77 -8.70
CA ALA A 68 -28.37 7.44 -8.62
C ALA A 68 -29.16 8.29 -7.61
N THR A 69 -28.48 8.99 -6.70
CA THR A 69 -29.10 9.89 -5.70
C THR A 69 -29.09 11.36 -6.16
N ARG A 70 -28.61 11.63 -7.37
CA ARG A 70 -28.60 12.94 -8.05
C ARG A 70 -29.62 12.93 -9.17
#